data_AF-A0A4Q3WFB7-F1
#
_entry.id   AF-A0A4Q3WFB7-F1
#
_cell.length_a   1.000
_cell.length_b   1.000
_cell.length_c   1.000
_cell.angle_alpha   90.00
_cell.angle_beta   90.00
_cell.angle_gamma   90.00
#
_symmetry.space_group_name_H-M   'P 1'
#
loop_
_entity.id
_entity.type
_entity.pdbx_description
1 polymer ?
#
loop_
_entity_poly.entity_id
_entity_poly.type
_entity_poly.pdbx_seq_one_letter_code
_entity_poly.pdbx_strand_id
1 'polypeptide(L)' 'VALAKTLGHRKFCLVGHDWGGIVAWQVAATFPEYVEQLAILNAPRFGAFGRFAWLHPTQLFKAPTWGFSKFQTFPKQP' A
#
# COMPACT_ATOMS: atom_id res chain seq x y z
N VAL A 1 4.21 -8.21 10.88
CA VAL A 1 5.23 -9.26 10.62
C VAL A 1 5.48 -10.14 11.84
N ALA A 2 5.72 -9.59 13.04
CA ALA A 2 5.96 -10.40 14.25
C ALA A 2 4.86 -11.45 14.51
N LEU A 3 3.58 -11.08 14.38
CA LEU A 3 2.45 -12.00 14.51
C LEU A 3 2.52 -13.19 13.53
N ALA A 4 2.84 -12.93 12.26
CA ALA A 4 2.97 -14.00 11.27
C ALA A 4 4.12 -14.95 11.63
N LYS A 5 5.24 -14.42 12.14
CA LYS A 5 6.36 -15.23 12.62
C LYS A 5 5.99 -16.09 13.82
N THR A 6 5.27 -15.54 14.79
CA THR A 6 4.82 -16.31 15.98
C THR A 6 3.84 -17.42 15.60
N LEU A 7 3.07 -17.22 14.53
CA LEU A 7 2.19 -18.25 13.96
C LEU A 7 2.93 -19.27 13.06
N GLY A 8 4.26 -19.15 12.92
CA GLY A 8 5.08 -20.06 12.12
C GLY A 8 5.05 -19.80 10.60
N HIS A 9 4.47 -18.69 10.16
CA HIS A 9 4.41 -18.34 8.74
C HIS A 9 5.69 -17.62 8.30
N ARG A 10 6.42 -18.23 7.35
CA ARG A 10 7.62 -17.64 6.73
C ARG A 10 7.28 -16.62 5.63
N LYS A 11 6.17 -16.82 4.93
CA LYS A 11 5.60 -15.88 3.95
C LYS A 11 4.08 -15.83 4.10
N PHE A 12 3.46 -14.73 3.70
CA PHE A 12 2.01 -14.56 3.72
C PHE A 12 1.51 -13.64 2.61
N CYS A 13 0.25 -13.82 2.21
CA CYS A 13 -0.47 -12.85 1.38
C CYS A 13 -0.97 -11.72 2.27
N LEU A 14 -0.71 -10.48 1.84
CA LEU A 14 -1.04 -9.28 2.60
C LEU A 14 -2.12 -8.49 1.88
N VAL A 15 -3.28 -8.32 2.53
CA VAL A 15 -4.37 -7.49 2.03
C VAL A 15 -4.53 -6.30 2.97
N GLY A 16 -4.56 -5.09 2.42
CA GLY A 16 -4.72 -3.88 3.20
C GLY A 16 -5.79 -2.96 2.61
N HIS A 17 -6.69 -2.49 3.46
CA HIS A 17 -7.76 -1.55 3.12
C HIS A 17 -7.56 -0.23 3.86
N ASP A 18 -7.74 0.92 3.18
CA ASP A 18 -7.58 2.26 3.75
C ASP A 18 -6.23 2.43 4.48
N TRP A 19 -6.25 2.74 5.79
CA TRP A 19 -5.07 2.80 6.64
C TRP A 19 -4.35 1.46 6.76
N GLY A 20 -5.08 0.35 6.71
CA GLY A 20 -4.49 -0.99 6.59
C GLY A 20 -3.71 -1.17 5.28
N GLY A 21 -4.12 -0.50 4.20
CA GLY A 21 -3.40 -0.49 2.92
C GLY A 21 -2.10 0.32 2.99
N ILE A 22 -2.08 1.40 3.77
CA ILE A 22 -0.86 2.17 4.08
C ILE A 22 0.16 1.27 4.78
N VAL A 23 -0.28 0.59 5.84
CA VAL A 23 0.56 -0.34 6.61
C VAL A 23 1.02 -1.49 5.71
N ALA A 24 0.15 -2.01 4.86
CA ALA A 24 0.48 -3.09 3.94
C ALA A 24 1.57 -2.68 2.92
N TRP A 25 1.51 -1.45 2.40
CA TRP A 25 2.59 -0.88 1.57
C TRP A 25 3.91 -0.82 2.31
N GLN A 26 3.90 -0.32 3.55
CA GLN A 26 5.11 -0.19 4.34
C GLN A 26 5.71 -1.56 4.69
N VAL A 27 4.87 -2.54 5.05
CA VAL A 27 5.32 -3.91 5.30
C VAL A 27 5.93 -4.54 4.06
N ALA A 28 5.31 -4.40 2.89
CA ALA A 28 5.86 -4.95 1.65
C ALA A 28 7.18 -4.27 1.23
N ALA A 29 7.35 -2.98 1.53
CA ALA A 29 8.58 -2.25 1.24
C ALA A 29 9.72 -2.57 2.22
N THR A 30 9.41 -2.71 3.51
CA THR A 30 10.42 -2.94 4.57
C THR A 30 10.77 -4.43 4.73
N PHE A 31 9.82 -5.32 4.45
CA PHE A 31 9.93 -6.77 4.71
C PHE A 31 9.47 -7.59 3.49
N PRO A 32 10.00 -7.33 2.28
CA PRO A 32 9.55 -7.99 1.05
C PRO A 32 9.71 -9.51 1.08
N GLU A 33 10.67 -10.03 1.84
CA GLU A 33 10.94 -11.46 1.96
C GLU A 33 9.80 -12.25 2.65
N TYR A 34 8.92 -11.56 3.38
CA TYR A 34 7.78 -12.15 4.07
C TYR A 34 6.45 -11.99 3.30
N VAL A 35 6.41 -11.15 2.26
CA VAL A 35 5.17 -10.88 1.50
C VAL A 35 5.19 -11.63 0.19
N GLU A 36 4.31 -12.62 0.05
CA GLU A 36 4.20 -13.42 -1.18
C GLU A 36 3.35 -12.71 -2.24
N GLN A 37 2.25 -12.10 -1.79
CA GLN A 37 1.34 -11.33 -2.63
C GLN A 37 0.80 -10.13 -1.84
N LEU A 38 0.56 -9.02 -2.53
CA LEU A 38 0.04 -7.79 -1.94
C LEU A 38 -1.22 -7.34 -2.69
N ALA A 39 -2.32 -7.13 -1.96
CA ALA A 39 -3.54 -6.53 -2.48
C ALA A 39 -3.91 -5.29 -1.66
N ILE A 40 -4.17 -4.17 -2.34
CA ILE A 40 -4.44 -2.88 -1.70
C ILE A 40 -5.79 -2.35 -2.17
N LEU A 41 -6.66 -2.02 -1.22
CA LEU A 41 -8.00 -1.52 -1.45
C LEU A 41 -8.11 -0.08 -0.94
N ASN A 42 -8.25 0.88 -1.85
CA ASN A 42 -8.42 2.32 -1.56
C ASN A 42 -7.30 2.99 -0.72
N ALA A 43 -6.06 2.51 -0.80
CA ALA A 43 -4.93 3.14 -0.11
C ALA A 43 -3.86 3.64 -1.08
N PRO A 44 -3.48 4.94 -1.03
CA PRO A 44 -2.41 5.46 -1.85
C PRO A 44 -1.06 4.88 -1.38
N ARG A 45 -0.22 4.48 -2.34
CA ARG A 45 1.19 4.19 -2.08
C ARG A 45 1.88 5.52 -1.78
N PHE A 46 2.35 5.75 -0.55
CA PHE A 46 2.93 7.04 -0.15
C PHE A 46 4.10 7.52 -1.01
N GLY A 47 4.87 6.60 -1.63
CA GLY A 47 5.93 6.97 -2.58
C GLY A 47 5.43 7.75 -3.81
N ALA A 48 4.17 7.59 -4.20
CA ALA A 48 3.55 8.34 -5.29
C ALA A 48 2.80 9.59 -4.79
N PHE A 49 2.25 9.56 -3.57
CA PHE A 49 1.44 10.65 -3.02
C PHE A 49 2.27 11.77 -2.38
N GLY A 50 3.37 11.42 -1.71
CA GLY A 50 4.25 12.41 -1.07
C GLY A 50 4.91 13.36 -2.08
N ARG A 51 5.31 12.86 -3.25
CA ARG A 51 5.89 13.67 -4.33
C ARG A 51 4.85 14.58 -5.00
N PHE A 52 3.62 14.09 -5.20
CA PHE A 52 2.53 14.86 -5.79
C PHE A 52 2.03 15.97 -4.84
N ALA A 53 1.86 15.66 -3.56
CA ALA A 53 1.46 16.63 -2.54
C ALA A 53 2.51 17.75 -2.34
N TRP A 54 3.80 17.43 -2.50
CA TRP A 54 4.88 18.42 -2.43
C TRP A 54 4.92 19.37 -3.64
N LEU A 55 4.63 18.86 -4.83
CA LEU A 55 4.69 19.65 -6.07
C LEU A 55 3.44 20.51 -6.31
N HIS A 56 2.29 20.15 -5.73
CA HIS A 56 1.00 20.81 -5.98
C HIS A 56 0.17 21.06 -4.70
N PRO A 57 0.67 21.85 -3.73
CA PRO A 57 -0.03 22.10 -2.46
C PRO A 57 -1.40 22.76 -2.63
N THR A 58 -1.61 23.53 -3.70
CA THR A 58 -2.89 24.22 -3.99
C THR A 58 -3.99 23.30 -4.54
N GLN A 59 -3.66 22.09 -5.02
CA GLN A 59 -4.66 21.10 -5.44
C GLN A 59 -5.30 20.35 -4.27
N LEU A 60 -4.65 20.31 -3.10
CA LEU A 60 -5.20 19.73 -1.87
C LEU A 60 -6.35 20.58 -1.28
N PHE A 61 -6.34 21.89 -1.53
CA PHE A 61 -7.38 22.81 -1.03
C PHE A 61 -8.62 22.92 -1.94
N LYS A 62 -8.62 22.31 -3.13
CA LYS A 62 -9.72 22.43 -4.11
C LYS A 62 -10.55 21.16 -4.34
N ALA A 63 -10.19 20.02 -3.78
CA ALA A 63 -10.86 18.76 -4.11
C ALA A 63 -11.29 17.98 -2.85
N PRO A 64 -12.54 18.17 -2.37
CA PRO A 64 -13.07 17.37 -1.27
C PRO A 64 -13.53 15.96 -1.70
N THR A 65 -13.33 15.54 -2.96
CA THR A 65 -14.08 14.39 -3.53
C THR A 65 -13.29 13.32 -4.29
N TRP A 66 -11.96 13.38 -4.42
CA TRP A 66 -11.20 12.34 -5.16
C TRP A 66 -10.82 11.13 -4.29
N GLY A 67 -11.81 10.61 -3.54
CA GLY A 67 -11.86 9.18 -3.25
C GLY A 67 -12.18 8.42 -4.54
N PHE A 68 -11.89 7.12 -4.53
CA PHE A 68 -12.26 6.11 -5.53
C PHE A 68 -11.26 5.78 -6.66
N SER A 69 -10.70 4.58 -6.49
CA SER A 69 -10.40 3.59 -7.52
C SER A 69 -9.26 3.87 -8.50
N LYS A 70 -8.10 3.28 -8.19
CA LYS A 70 -7.27 2.61 -9.20
C LYS A 70 -6.94 1.19 -8.73
N PHE A 71 -7.54 0.20 -9.38
CA PHE A 71 -7.15 -1.20 -9.27
C PHE A 71 -5.80 -1.36 -10.01
N GLN A 72 -4.69 -1.42 -9.28
CA GLN A 72 -3.37 -1.74 -9.85
C GLN A 72 -3.08 -3.21 -9.58
N THR A 73 -3.47 -4.08 -10.50
CA THR A 73 -2.95 -5.45 -10.57
C THR A 73 -1.51 -5.40 -11.07
N PHE A 74 -0.56 -5.80 -10.22
CA PHE A 74 0.82 -6.00 -10.64
C PHE A 74 0.93 -7.37 -11.33
N PRO A 75 1.44 -7.45 -12.58
CA PRO A 75 1.80 -8.72 -13.16
C PRO A 75 2.99 -9.29 -12.38
N LYS A 76 2.96 -10.60 -12.09
CA LYS A 76 4.14 -11.35 -11.63
C LYS A 76 5.22 -11.16 -12.70
N GLN A 77 6.33 -10.53 -12.36
CA GLN A 77 7.51 -10.54 -13.22
C GLN A 77 8.19 -11.91 -13.09
N PRO A 78 8.69 -12.49 -14.21
CA PRO A 78 9.29 -13.82 -14.26
C PRO A 78 10.57 -13.95 -13.44
#